data_AF-A0A7X0MGM9-F1
#
_entry.id   AF-A0A7X0MGM9-F1
#
_cell.length_a   1.000
_cell.length_b   1.000
_cell.length_c   1.000
_cell.angle_alpha   90.00
_cell.angle_beta   90.00
_cell.angle_gamma   90.00
#
_symmetry.space_group_name_H-M   'P 1'
#
loop_
_entity.id
_entity.type
_entity.pdbx_description
1 polymer ?
#
loop_
_entity_poly.entity_id
_entity_poly.type
_entity_poly.pdbx_seq_one_letter_code
_entity_poly.pdbx_strand_id
1 'polypeptide(L)'
;MKKAFILSALLFAGISGYTQTYKPVTSTNKYYLQTVKGITYTYKDGVIEVKNNGQYAIGTLSIIASSKVDSTLFGIALFEDTTLGKGETARQSVCFSRGLGKDEKEIPLKEIDPKSLVFSFDKATRAIK
;
A
#
# COMPACT_ATOMS: atom_id res chain seq x y z
N MET A 1 16.99 -26.00 -52.23
CA MET A 1 16.34 -26.01 -50.90
C MET A 1 17.43 -25.86 -49.84
N LYS A 2 17.61 -24.65 -49.29
CA LYS A 2 18.54 -24.42 -48.17
C LYS A 2 17.78 -23.66 -47.08
N LYS A 3 17.77 -24.26 -45.90
CA LYS A 3 17.03 -23.85 -44.71
C LYS A 3 17.73 -22.65 -44.08
N ALA A 4 16.98 -21.61 -43.74
CA ALA A 4 17.40 -20.59 -42.79
C ALA A 4 16.22 -20.32 -41.84
N PHE A 5 16.13 -21.13 -40.79
CA PHE A 5 15.31 -20.82 -39.63
C PHE A 5 16.10 -19.80 -38.79
N ILE A 6 15.80 -18.51 -38.94
CA ILE A 6 16.28 -17.49 -38.02
C ILE A 6 15.35 -17.53 -36.81
N LEU A 7 15.74 -18.31 -35.80
CA LEU A 7 15.11 -18.30 -34.50
C LEU A 7 15.60 -17.03 -33.77
N SER A 8 14.86 -15.93 -33.92
CA SER A 8 15.10 -14.71 -33.16
C SER A 8 14.69 -14.96 -31.71
N ALA A 9 15.65 -15.39 -30.88
CA ALA A 9 15.49 -15.46 -29.44
C ALA A 9 15.30 -14.03 -28.90
N LEU A 10 14.03 -13.66 -28.66
CA LEU A 10 13.68 -12.49 -27.86
C LEU A 10 14.22 -12.73 -26.44
N LEU A 11 15.40 -12.17 -26.18
CA LEU A 11 15.92 -11.99 -24.84
C LEU A 11 14.97 -11.06 -24.09
N PHE A 12 13.97 -11.63 -23.42
CA PHE A 12 13.33 -10.94 -22.30
C PHE A 12 14.38 -10.85 -21.20
N ALA A 13 15.18 -9.79 -21.23
CA ALA A 13 15.93 -9.34 -20.06
C ALA A 13 14.89 -9.04 -18.99
N GLY A 14 14.61 -10.04 -18.14
CA GLY A 14 13.76 -9.91 -16.99
C GLY A 14 14.39 -8.91 -16.04
N ILE A 15 14.06 -7.65 -16.19
CA ILE A 15 14.25 -6.65 -15.15
C ILE A 15 13.44 -7.14 -13.96
N SER A 16 14.13 -7.77 -13.00
CA SER A 16 13.59 -8.18 -11.71
C SER A 16 13.25 -6.92 -10.93
N GLY A 17 12.11 -6.31 -11.24
CA GLY A 17 11.55 -5.22 -10.47
C GLY A 17 11.21 -5.73 -9.08
N TYR A 18 11.71 -5.06 -8.05
CA TYR A 18 11.26 -5.30 -6.69
C TYR A 18 9.76 -4.97 -6.60
N THR A 19 8.94 -5.94 -6.19
CA THR A 19 7.53 -5.70 -5.89
C THR A 19 7.35 -5.39 -4.42
N GLN A 20 6.58 -4.34 -4.12
CA GLN A 20 6.21 -4.02 -2.75
C GLN A 20 5.40 -5.16 -2.13
N THR A 21 5.62 -5.41 -0.84
CA THR A 21 4.88 -6.45 -0.10
C THR A 21 3.61 -5.88 0.54
N TYR A 22 2.49 -6.53 0.28
CA TYR A 22 1.18 -6.19 0.83
C TYR A 22 0.60 -7.38 1.59
N LYS A 23 0.14 -7.17 2.82
CA LYS A 23 -0.57 -8.21 3.57
C LYS A 23 -2.03 -8.28 3.13
N PRO A 24 -2.59 -9.49 2.99
CA PRO A 24 -4.01 -9.65 2.78
C PRO A 24 -4.80 -9.15 3.99
N VAL A 25 -6.05 -8.77 3.78
CA VAL A 25 -6.98 -8.46 4.86
C VAL A 25 -7.29 -9.74 5.64
N THR A 26 -7.00 -9.74 6.94
CA THR A 26 -7.22 -10.90 7.83
C THR A 26 -8.48 -10.78 8.70
N SER A 27 -9.15 -9.63 8.69
CA SER A 27 -10.36 -9.40 9.47
C SER A 27 -11.49 -10.37 9.08
N THR A 28 -12.16 -10.95 10.06
CA THR A 28 -13.34 -11.81 9.86
C THR A 28 -14.65 -11.02 9.86
N ASN A 29 -14.60 -9.72 10.15
CA ASN A 29 -15.79 -8.87 10.21
C ASN A 29 -16.36 -8.64 8.80
N LYS A 30 -17.56 -9.15 8.55
CA LYS A 30 -18.24 -9.06 7.24
C LYS A 30 -18.44 -7.62 6.76
N TYR A 31 -18.79 -6.70 7.66
CA TYR A 31 -19.00 -5.29 7.32
C TYR A 31 -17.69 -4.61 6.90
N TYR A 32 -16.61 -4.91 7.62
CA TYR A 32 -15.28 -4.42 7.28
C TYR A 32 -14.83 -4.96 5.92
N LEU A 33 -14.92 -6.28 5.71
CA LEU A 33 -14.57 -6.93 4.44
C LEU A 33 -15.33 -6.33 3.25
N GLN A 34 -16.63 -6.07 3.40
CA GLN A 34 -17.41 -5.40 2.36
C GLN A 34 -16.99 -3.94 2.13
N THR A 35 -16.55 -3.25 3.18
CA THR A 35 -16.10 -1.85 3.10
C THR A 35 -14.79 -1.74 2.32
N VAL A 36 -13.82 -2.61 2.60
CA VAL A 36 -12.52 -2.59 1.91
C VAL A 36 -12.53 -3.30 0.55
N LYS A 37 -13.58 -4.05 0.24
CA LYS A 37 -13.70 -4.76 -1.04
C LYS A 37 -13.72 -3.77 -2.21
N GLY A 38 -12.74 -3.90 -3.10
CA GLY A 38 -12.57 -3.04 -4.27
C GLY A 38 -11.68 -1.81 -4.01
N ILE A 39 -11.22 -1.60 -2.77
CA ILE A 39 -10.18 -0.63 -2.48
C ILE A 39 -8.82 -1.26 -2.83
N THR A 40 -8.05 -0.57 -3.65
CA THR A 40 -6.68 -0.95 -4.00
C THR A 40 -5.74 0.19 -3.63
N TYR A 41 -4.51 -0.12 -3.27
CA TYR A 41 -3.51 0.91 -3.02
C TYR A 41 -2.12 0.48 -3.45
N THR A 42 -1.29 1.46 -3.78
CA THR A 42 0.12 1.28 -4.12
C THR A 42 0.97 2.21 -3.28
N TYR A 43 2.25 1.88 -3.13
CA TYR A 43 3.23 2.71 -2.44
C TYR A 43 4.37 3.04 -3.40
N LYS A 44 4.77 4.31 -3.42
CA LYS A 44 5.95 4.77 -4.16
C LYS A 44 6.53 6.01 -3.47
N ASP A 45 7.83 5.99 -3.22
CA ASP A 45 8.62 7.15 -2.75
C ASP A 45 7.97 7.89 -1.57
N GLY A 46 7.53 7.14 -0.54
CA GLY A 46 6.92 7.72 0.65
C GLY A 46 5.43 8.08 0.52
N VAL A 47 4.80 7.82 -0.62
CA VAL A 47 3.40 8.16 -0.88
C VAL A 47 2.58 6.91 -1.12
N ILE A 48 1.40 6.84 -0.50
CA ILE A 48 0.38 5.85 -0.80
C ILE A 48 -0.67 6.47 -1.71
N GLU A 49 -0.91 5.83 -2.85
CA GLU A 49 -2.04 6.13 -3.73
C GLU A 49 -3.12 5.07 -3.51
N VAL A 50 -4.32 5.50 -3.14
CA VAL A 50 -5.49 4.66 -2.95
C VAL A 50 -6.48 4.91 -4.08
N LYS A 51 -7.05 3.85 -4.64
CA LYS A 51 -8.19 3.90 -5.55
C LYS A 51 -9.37 3.13 -4.98
N ASN A 52 -10.53 3.76 -4.91
CA ASN A 52 -11.75 3.13 -4.45
C ASN A 52 -12.60 2.63 -5.63
N ASN A 53 -12.45 1.36 -6.00
CA ASN A 53 -13.38 0.69 -6.94
C ASN A 53 -14.49 -0.07 -6.20
N GLY A 54 -14.66 0.18 -4.91
CA GLY A 54 -15.68 -0.43 -4.07
C GLY A 54 -17.08 0.13 -4.32
N GLN A 55 -18.05 -0.43 -3.60
CA GLN A 55 -19.45 0.03 -3.69
C GLN A 55 -19.77 1.18 -2.74
N TYR A 56 -18.89 1.45 -1.77
CA TYR A 56 -19.13 2.43 -0.71
C TYR A 56 -18.15 3.59 -0.83
N ALA A 57 -18.64 4.79 -0.56
CA ALA A 57 -17.77 5.91 -0.25
C ALA A 57 -17.10 5.68 1.11
N ILE A 58 -15.83 6.02 1.21
CA ILE A 58 -14.99 5.77 2.38
C ILE A 58 -14.80 7.07 3.14
N GLY A 59 -15.10 7.07 4.43
CA GLY A 59 -14.97 8.23 5.31
C GLY A 59 -13.56 8.32 5.89
N THR A 60 -13.14 7.24 6.56
CA THR A 60 -11.77 7.10 7.08
C THR A 60 -11.11 5.89 6.47
N LEU A 61 -9.86 6.04 6.05
CA LEU A 61 -8.98 4.93 5.69
C LEU A 61 -7.60 5.16 6.28
N SER A 62 -7.05 4.16 6.96
CA SER A 62 -5.65 4.12 7.34
C SER A 62 -4.97 2.90 6.75
N ILE A 63 -3.79 3.12 6.18
CA ILE A 63 -2.89 2.07 5.72
C ILE A 63 -1.61 2.21 6.51
N ILE A 64 -1.20 1.13 7.16
CA ILE A 64 0.01 1.09 7.95
C ILE A 64 1.13 0.38 7.20
N ALA A 65 2.36 0.72 7.56
CA ALA A 65 3.58 0.06 7.13
C ALA A 65 4.32 -0.47 8.35
N SER A 66 4.81 -1.70 8.24
CA SER A 66 5.79 -2.28 9.17
C SER A 66 7.03 -2.69 8.38
N SER A 67 8.16 -2.95 9.05
CA SER A 67 9.34 -3.54 8.39
C SER A 67 9.48 -5.03 8.66
N LYS A 68 10.02 -5.76 7.67
CA LYS A 68 10.44 -7.17 7.82
C LYS A 68 11.70 -7.33 8.68
N VAL A 69 12.51 -6.28 8.79
CA VAL A 69 13.85 -6.34 9.42
C VAL A 69 13.97 -5.42 10.64
N ASP A 70 13.03 -4.49 10.82
CA ASP A 70 12.98 -3.58 11.96
C ASP A 70 11.58 -3.62 12.59
N SER A 71 11.45 -4.30 13.72
CA SER A 71 10.18 -4.44 14.44
C SER A 71 9.71 -3.16 15.11
N THR A 72 10.58 -2.15 15.22
CA THR A 72 10.28 -0.85 15.83
C THR A 72 9.87 0.20 14.81
N LEU A 73 9.98 -0.10 13.51
CA LEU A 73 9.52 0.78 12.44
C LEU A 73 8.00 0.70 12.29
N PHE A 74 7.36 1.85 12.36
CA PHE A 74 5.96 2.05 12.05
C PHE A 74 5.79 3.13 10.99
N GLY A 75 4.80 2.98 10.12
CA GLY A 75 4.40 4.01 9.19
C GLY A 75 2.89 4.05 9.05
N ILE A 76 2.33 5.22 8.79
CA ILE A 76 0.90 5.40 8.62
C ILE A 76 0.60 6.44 7.54
N ALA A 77 -0.34 6.12 6.66
CA ALA A 77 -1.01 7.09 5.79
C ALA A 77 -2.49 7.16 6.17
N LEU A 78 -2.95 8.38 6.47
CA LEU A 78 -4.30 8.63 6.97
C LEU A 78 -5.11 9.47 5.96
N PHE A 79 -6.25 8.93 5.55
CA PHE A 79 -7.20 9.55 4.64
C PHE A 79 -8.49 9.84 5.42
N GLU A 80 -8.62 11.04 5.96
CA GLU A 80 -9.75 11.45 6.83
C GLU A 80 -10.43 12.75 6.38
N ASP A 81 -9.71 13.66 5.71
CA ASP A 81 -10.22 15.02 5.44
C ASP A 81 -11.14 15.13 4.23
N THR A 82 -11.21 14.08 3.41
CA THR A 82 -12.11 14.02 2.25
C THR A 82 -12.68 12.62 2.10
N THR A 83 -13.99 12.57 1.83
CA THR A 83 -14.64 11.30 1.49
C THR A 83 -14.07 10.78 0.19
N LEU A 84 -13.55 9.55 0.19
CA LEU A 84 -13.09 8.88 -1.03
C LEU A 84 -14.27 8.18 -1.69
N GLY A 85 -14.85 8.83 -2.70
CA GLY A 85 -15.98 8.36 -3.48
C GLY A 85 -15.65 7.15 -4.36
N LYS A 86 -16.70 6.56 -4.97
CA LYS A 86 -16.54 5.44 -5.89
C LYS A 86 -15.88 5.90 -7.19
N GLY A 87 -14.84 5.19 -7.60
CA GLY A 87 -14.02 5.49 -8.77
C GLY A 87 -12.91 6.51 -8.51
N GLU A 88 -12.89 7.14 -7.34
CA GLU A 88 -11.93 8.18 -7.01
C GLU A 88 -10.59 7.61 -6.57
N THR A 89 -9.58 8.48 -6.65
CA THR A 89 -8.21 8.21 -6.23
C THR A 89 -7.76 9.31 -5.28
N ALA A 90 -7.06 8.93 -4.22
CA ALA A 90 -6.44 9.87 -3.28
C ALA A 90 -4.99 9.47 -3.05
N ARG A 91 -4.17 10.46 -2.70
CA ARG A 91 -2.75 10.27 -2.36
C ARG A 91 -2.48 10.84 -0.98
N GLN A 92 -1.67 10.14 -0.20
CA GLN A 92 -1.22 10.63 1.10
C GLN A 92 0.22 10.20 1.38
N SER A 93 0.98 11.10 1.99
CA SER A 93 2.33 10.81 2.46
C SER A 93 2.27 9.87 3.67
N VAL A 94 3.21 8.92 3.73
CA VAL A 94 3.38 8.04 4.88
C VAL A 94 4.23 8.77 5.91
N CYS A 95 3.68 8.99 7.10
CA CYS A 95 4.46 9.42 8.25
C CYS A 95 5.14 8.18 8.86
N PHE A 96 6.47 8.19 8.97
CA PHE A 96 7.23 7.09 9.54
C PHE A 96 7.77 7.44 10.91
N SER A 97 7.72 6.48 11.82
CA SER A 97 8.27 6.57 13.16
C SER A 97 9.06 5.32 13.51
N ARG A 98 9.97 5.46 14.49
CA ARG A 98 10.74 4.35 15.04
C ARG A 98 10.82 4.48 16.56
N GLY A 99 10.72 3.34 17.25
CA GLY A 99 10.76 3.27 18.71
C GLY A 99 9.51 2.60 19.27
N LEU A 100 9.37 2.60 20.59
CA LEU A 100 8.22 1.99 21.28
C LEU A 100 7.67 2.96 22.33
N GLY A 101 6.35 3.16 22.33
CA GLY A 101 5.67 3.96 23.33
C GLY A 101 6.21 5.40 23.40
N LYS A 102 6.78 5.77 24.56
CA LYS A 102 7.27 7.14 24.80
C LYS A 102 8.54 7.50 24.02
N ASP A 103 9.25 6.49 23.51
CA ASP A 103 10.50 6.69 22.75
C ASP A 103 10.26 6.70 21.24
N GLU A 104 9.00 6.65 20.80
CA GLU A 104 8.65 6.76 19.38
C GLU A 104 9.00 8.14 18.84
N LYS A 105 9.77 8.16 17.76
CA LYS A 105 10.18 9.39 17.07
C LYS A 105 9.91 9.28 15.60
N GLU A 106 9.42 10.37 15.02
CA GLU A 106 9.32 10.50 13.57
C GLU A 106 10.72 10.41 12.95
N ILE A 107 10.81 9.72 11.82
CA ILE A 107 12.06 9.56 11.07
C ILE A 107 11.88 9.95 9.61
N PRO A 108 12.91 10.52 8.98
CA PRO A 108 12.81 10.99 7.61
C PRO A 108 12.80 9.81 6.62
N LEU A 109 12.08 9.99 5.50
CA LEU A 109 11.94 8.98 4.43
C LEU A 109 13.27 8.40 3.93
N LYS A 110 14.35 9.20 3.93
CA LYS A 110 15.69 8.78 3.50
C LYS A 110 16.31 7.67 4.37
N GLU A 111 15.81 7.48 5.58
CA GLU A 111 16.27 6.44 6.53
C GLU A 111 15.43 5.17 6.46
N ILE A 112 14.46 5.12 5.54
CA ILE A 112 13.58 3.98 5.30
C ILE A 112 14.16 3.14 4.17
N ASP A 113 14.33 1.85 4.41
CA ASP A 113 14.50 0.89 3.31
C ASP A 113 13.10 0.51 2.78
N PRO A 114 12.68 1.01 1.61
CA PRO A 114 11.37 0.69 1.05
C PRO A 114 11.21 -0.80 0.76
N LYS A 115 12.33 -1.52 0.54
CA LYS A 115 12.29 -2.96 0.25
C LYS A 115 11.91 -3.81 1.45
N SER A 116 12.13 -3.27 2.65
CA SER A 116 11.77 -3.91 3.90
C SER A 116 10.29 -3.72 4.27
N LEU A 117 9.60 -2.77 3.65
CA LEU A 117 8.24 -2.39 4.04
C LEU A 117 7.19 -3.45 3.70
N VAL A 118 6.22 -3.57 4.59
CA VAL A 118 5.04 -4.42 4.44
C VAL A 118 3.83 -3.57 4.79
N PHE A 119 2.91 -3.43 3.83
CA PHE A 119 1.72 -2.61 4.00
C PHE A 119 0.49 -3.44 4.32
N SER A 120 -0.41 -2.89 5.12
CA SER A 120 -1.71 -3.47 5.42
C SER A 120 -2.76 -2.40 5.67
N PHE A 121 -4.02 -2.71 5.38
CA PHE A 121 -5.12 -1.93 5.92
C PHE A 121 -5.12 -2.03 7.45
N ASP A 122 -5.31 -0.89 8.11
CA ASP A 122 -5.47 -0.80 9.56
C ASP A 122 -6.94 -0.50 9.89
N LYS A 123 -7.46 0.61 9.39
CA LYS A 123 -8.84 1.05 9.60
C LYS A 123 -9.50 1.41 8.28
N ALA A 124 -10.79 1.13 8.17
CA ALA A 124 -11.63 1.58 7.07
C ALA A 124 -13.07 1.76 7.56
N THR A 125 -13.65 2.93 7.30
CA THR A 125 -15.05 3.24 7.61
C THR A 125 -15.76 3.78 6.38
N ARG A 126 -17.07 3.55 6.30
CA ARG A 126 -17.89 4.15 5.26
C ARG A 126 -18.13 5.61 5.61
N ALA A 127 -18.23 6.46 4.60
CA ALA A 127 -18.65 7.84 4.80
C ALA A 127 -20.07 7.88 5.37
N ILE A 128 -20.30 8.75 6.35
CA ILE A 128 -21.63 9.04 6.87
C ILE A 128 -22.26 10.05 5.91
N LYS A 129 -23.45 9.74 5.40
CA LYS A 129 -24.22 10.67 4.58
C LYS A 129 -24.70 11.87 5.40
#